data_AF-A0A5B6UAX1-F1
#
_entry.id   AF-A0A5B6UAX1-F1
#
_cell.length_a   1.000
_cell.length_b   1.000
_cell.length_c   1.000
_cell.angle_alpha   90.00
_cell.angle_beta   90.00
_cell.angle_gamma   90.00
#
_symmetry.space_group_name_H-M   'P 1'
#
loop_
_entity.id
_entity.type
_entity.pdbx_description
1 polymer ?
#
loop_
_entity_poly.entity_id
_entity_poly.type
_entity_poly.pdbx_seq_one_letter_code
_entity_poly.pdbx_strand_id
1 'polypeptide(L)'
;MRLGFMVGVLGVLFLFHAAYSTIQCKILITWGLLKIMEEEFSGPPMNVVLELLLGFVFCISAALTVPGNFLSIHPDSEENRIVSLSANLDFMIFNHRAKAHPLETEMKLKH
;
A
#
# COMPACT_ATOMS: atom_id res chain seq x y z
N MET A 1 6.21 4.90 -4.75
CA MET A 1 5.89 5.64 -3.51
C MET A 1 5.25 7.01 -3.76
N ARG A 2 5.95 8.02 -4.32
CA ARG A 2 5.37 9.38 -4.50
C ARG A 2 4.07 9.42 -5.32
N LEU A 3 3.99 8.67 -6.42
CA LEU A 3 2.79 8.61 -7.25
C LEU A 3 1.59 7.96 -6.52
N GLY A 4 1.82 6.83 -5.84
CA GLY A 4 0.77 6.14 -5.06
C GLY A 4 0.19 7.01 -3.94
N PHE A 5 1.04 7.81 -3.30
CA PHE A 5 0.59 8.79 -2.32
C PHE A 5 -0.29 9.90 -2.94
N MET A 6 0.10 10.43 -4.10
CA MET A 6 -0.71 11.43 -4.82
C MET A 6 -2.07 10.86 -5.25
N VAL A 7 -2.10 9.61 -5.73
CA VAL A 7 -3.35 8.89 -6.07
C VAL A 7 -4.23 8.74 -4.82
N GLY A 8 -3.63 8.45 -3.66
CA GLY A 8 -4.35 8.38 -2.39
C GLY A 8 -4.97 9.70 -1.96
N VAL A 9 -4.24 10.81 -2.08
CA VAL A 9 -4.75 12.16 -1.78
C VAL A 9 -5.93 12.50 -2.69
N LEU A 10 -5.83 12.20 -3.99
CA LEU A 10 -6.95 12.37 -4.92
C LEU A 10 -8.15 11.51 -4.50
N GLY A 11 -7.95 10.22 -4.19
CA GLY A 11 -9.02 9.35 -3.72
C GLY A 11 -9.76 9.89 -2.50
N VAL A 12 -9.04 10.41 -1.50
CA VAL A 12 -9.65 11.03 -0.31
C VAL A 12 -10.43 12.29 -0.65
N LEU A 13 -9.95 13.13 -1.58
CA LEU A 13 -10.68 14.32 -2.03
C LEU A 13 -11.99 13.95 -2.72
N PHE A 14 -11.99 12.92 -3.58
CA PHE A 14 -13.19 12.39 -4.24
C PHE A 14 -14.18 11.82 -3.20
N LEU A 15 -13.70 11.07 -2.21
CA LEU A 15 -14.56 10.55 -1.14
C LEU A 15 -15.15 11.68 -0.28
N PHE A 16 -14.35 12.72 0.02
CA PHE A 16 -14.83 13.88 0.75
C PHE A 16 -15.88 14.66 -0.03
N HIS A 17 -15.67 14.83 -1.35
CA HIS A 17 -16.65 15.47 -2.23
C HIS A 17 -17.95 14.66 -2.30
N ALA A 18 -17.88 13.35 -2.52
CA ALA A 18 -19.04 12.47 -2.52
C ALA A 18 -19.79 12.48 -1.16
N ALA A 19 -19.06 12.49 -0.04
CA ALA A 19 -19.63 12.61 1.29
C ALA A 19 -20.33 13.96 1.50
N TYR A 20 -19.71 15.06 1.06
CA TYR A 20 -20.32 16.38 1.09
C TYR A 20 -21.59 16.43 0.24
N SER A 21 -21.56 15.91 -1.00
CA SER A 21 -22.72 15.90 -1.89
C SER A 21 -23.87 15.05 -1.36
N THR A 22 -23.60 13.91 -0.72
CA THR A 22 -24.64 13.10 -0.06
C THR A 22 -25.24 13.80 1.15
N ILE A 23 -24.42 14.44 2.00
CA ILE A 23 -24.89 15.23 3.15
C ILE A 23 -25.69 16.44 2.66
N GLN A 24 -25.21 17.16 1.66
CA GLN A 24 -25.90 18.32 1.09
C GLN A 24 -27.20 17.88 0.42
N CYS A 25 -27.23 16.77 -0.32
CA CYS A 25 -28.50 16.23 -0.82
C CYS A 25 -29.41 15.88 0.35
N LYS A 26 -28.94 15.18 1.39
CA LYS A 26 -29.74 14.83 2.57
C LYS A 26 -30.25 16.06 3.31
N ILE A 27 -29.42 17.08 3.53
CA ILE A 27 -29.78 18.30 4.25
C ILE A 27 -30.64 19.20 3.38
N LEU A 28 -30.34 19.37 2.09
CA LEU A 28 -31.20 20.13 1.15
C LEU A 28 -32.58 19.47 1.02
N ILE A 29 -32.62 18.13 0.93
CA ILE A 29 -33.85 17.33 0.94
C ILE A 29 -34.53 17.41 2.32
N THR A 30 -33.82 17.29 3.44
CA THR A 30 -34.42 17.31 4.79
C THR A 30 -34.87 18.72 5.21
N TRP A 31 -34.14 19.76 4.82
CA TRP A 31 -34.39 21.16 5.20
C TRP A 31 -35.43 21.82 4.27
N GLY A 32 -35.56 21.34 3.02
CA GLY A 32 -36.56 21.82 2.06
C GLY A 32 -37.84 20.95 1.96
N LEU A 33 -37.75 19.63 2.13
CA LEU A 33 -38.84 18.69 1.76
C LEU A 33 -39.60 18.05 2.93
N LEU A 34 -39.26 18.29 4.20
CA LEU A 34 -40.15 17.88 5.31
C LEU A 34 -41.54 18.57 5.27
N LYS A 35 -41.81 19.43 4.28
CA LYS A 35 -43.11 20.09 4.10
C LYS A 35 -43.85 19.76 2.80
N ILE A 36 -43.24 19.13 1.78
CA ILE A 36 -43.88 19.03 0.44
C ILE A 36 -43.71 17.69 -0.30
N MET A 37 -42.69 16.85 -0.05
CA MET A 37 -42.51 15.61 -0.84
C MET A 37 -42.36 14.37 0.04
N GLU A 38 -43.50 13.76 0.35
CA GLU A 38 -43.65 12.37 0.82
C GLU A 38 -43.33 11.32 -0.28
N GLU A 39 -42.61 11.68 -1.34
CA GLU A 39 -42.16 10.70 -2.33
C GLU A 39 -40.83 10.09 -1.88
N GLU A 40 -40.93 8.82 -1.52
CA GLU A 40 -39.91 7.88 -1.11
C GLU A 40 -38.71 7.90 -2.08
N PHE A 41 -37.75 8.79 -1.80
CA PHE A 41 -36.55 8.96 -2.62
C PHE A 41 -35.71 7.67 -2.57
N SER A 42 -35.71 6.93 -3.67
CA SER A 42 -35.09 5.61 -3.86
C SER A 42 -33.56 5.53 -3.70
N GLY A 43 -32.89 6.63 -3.32
CA GLY A 43 -31.45 6.64 -3.04
C GLY A 43 -30.70 7.87 -3.59
N PRO A 44 -29.38 7.95 -3.34
CA PRO A 44 -28.54 9.03 -3.84
C PRO A 44 -28.40 8.98 -5.37
N PRO A 45 -28.21 10.13 -6.05
CA PRO A 45 -28.08 10.19 -7.49
C PRO A 45 -26.88 9.36 -8.00
N MET A 46 -27.07 8.65 -9.11
CA MET A 46 -26.07 7.71 -9.66
C MET A 46 -24.69 8.31 -9.91
N ASN A 47 -24.62 9.61 -10.22
CA ASN A 47 -23.35 10.32 -10.38
C ASN A 47 -22.50 10.29 -9.10
N VAL A 48 -23.13 10.49 -7.93
CA VAL A 48 -22.43 10.48 -6.64
C VAL A 48 -22.00 9.06 -6.25
N VAL A 49 -22.78 8.06 -6.64
CA VAL A 49 -22.42 6.64 -6.44
C VAL A 49 -21.17 6.28 -7.27
N LEU A 50 -21.13 6.72 -8.53
CA LEU A 50 -19.95 6.56 -9.40
C LEU A 50 -18.72 7.28 -8.85
N GLU A 51 -18.90 8.51 -8.36
CA GLU A 51 -17.82 9.29 -7.76
C GLU A 51 -17.25 8.62 -6.50
N LEU A 52 -18.13 8.09 -5.64
CA LEU A 52 -17.75 7.32 -4.45
C LEU A 52 -16.95 6.06 -4.83
N LEU A 53 -17.43 5.30 -5.83
CA LEU A 53 -16.75 4.10 -6.31
C LEU A 53 -15.36 4.43 -6.88
N LEU A 54 -15.24 5.51 -7.64
CA LEU A 54 -13.97 5.95 -8.20
C LEU A 54 -12.98 6.35 -7.09
N GLY A 55 -13.44 7.15 -6.12
CA GLY A 55 -12.63 7.51 -4.94
C GLY A 55 -12.18 6.28 -4.15
N PHE A 56 -13.07 5.31 -3.96
CA PHE A 56 -12.77 4.05 -3.28
C PHE A 56 -11.68 3.23 -3.99
N VAL A 57 -11.77 3.09 -5.32
CA VAL A 57 -10.75 2.39 -6.13
C VAL A 57 -9.40 3.07 -6.02
N PHE A 58 -9.35 4.40 -6.04
CA PHE A 58 -8.11 5.14 -5.86
C PHE A 58 -7.52 4.95 -4.46
N CYS A 59 -8.34 4.94 -3.42
CA CYS A 59 -7.88 4.69 -2.04
C CYS A 59 -7.33 3.26 -1.88
N ILE A 60 -7.99 2.23 -2.42
CA ILE A 60 -7.47 0.86 -2.41
C ILE A 60 -6.14 0.79 -3.15
N SER A 61 -6.06 1.39 -4.34
CA SER A 61 -4.84 1.38 -5.15
C SER A 61 -3.68 2.06 -4.42
N ALA A 62 -3.93 3.17 -3.72
CA ALA A 62 -2.95 3.83 -2.88
C ALA A 62 -2.55 2.95 -1.68
N ALA A 63 -3.52 2.33 -1.00
CA ALA A 63 -3.26 1.45 0.14
C ALA A 63 -2.39 0.23 -0.22
N LEU A 64 -2.43 -0.24 -1.48
CA LEU A 64 -1.59 -1.33 -1.95
C LEU A 64 -0.19 -0.88 -2.41
N THR A 65 -0.03 0.38 -2.81
CA THR A 65 1.21 0.88 -3.46
C THR A 65 2.04 1.82 -2.59
N VAL A 66 1.45 2.38 -1.53
CA VAL A 66 2.13 3.23 -0.55
C VAL A 66 2.94 2.43 0.46
N PRO A 67 2.44 1.30 1.03
CA PRO A 67 3.27 0.43 1.83
C PRO A 67 4.47 -0.04 1.01
N GLY A 68 5.64 -0.11 1.65
CA GLY A 68 6.86 -0.54 1.00
C GLY A 68 6.78 -1.99 0.48
N ASN A 69 7.86 -2.42 -0.15
CA ASN A 69 7.96 -3.81 -0.60
C ASN A 69 8.10 -4.76 0.59
N PHE A 70 7.67 -6.00 0.40
CA PHE A 70 7.96 -7.07 1.34
C PHE A 70 9.47 -7.29 1.44
N LEU A 71 9.96 -7.44 2.67
CA LEU A 71 11.33 -7.84 2.94
C LEU A 71 11.46 -9.35 2.80
N SER A 72 12.62 -9.81 2.36
CA SER A 72 12.92 -11.22 2.32
C SER A 72 12.95 -11.81 3.74
N ILE A 73 12.44 -13.04 3.91
CA ILE A 73 12.55 -13.79 5.17
C ILE A 73 13.83 -14.65 5.17
N HIS A 74 14.40 -14.91 4.00
CA HIS A 74 15.57 -15.77 3.87
C HIS A 74 16.81 -15.05 4.41
N PRO A 75 17.55 -15.65 5.38
CA PRO A 75 18.67 -14.99 6.03
C PRO A 75 19.82 -14.69 5.06
N ASP A 76 20.07 -15.56 4.08
CA ASP A 76 21.13 -15.40 3.09
C ASP A 76 20.71 -14.57 1.86
N SER A 77 19.52 -13.97 1.88
CA SER A 77 19.12 -13.06 0.82
C SER A 77 19.99 -11.80 0.81
N GLU A 78 20.16 -11.24 -0.39
CA GLU A 78 21.03 -10.08 -0.63
C GLU A 78 20.70 -8.86 0.27
N GLU A 79 19.43 -8.67 0.61
CA GLU A 79 18.97 -7.58 1.49
C GLU A 79 19.28 -7.85 2.98
N ASN A 80 19.31 -9.12 3.39
CA ASN A 80 19.46 -9.54 4.79
C ASN A 80 20.87 -10.01 5.15
N ARG A 81 21.83 -9.95 4.22
CA ARG A 81 23.22 -10.34 4.45
C ARG A 81 23.93 -9.30 5.33
N ILE A 82 23.52 -9.22 6.59
CA ILE A 82 24.02 -8.31 7.64
C ILE A 82 25.47 -8.65 8.02
N VAL A 83 25.93 -9.86 7.68
CA VAL A 83 27.28 -10.33 7.99
C VAL A 83 28.14 -10.35 6.72
N SER A 84 28.34 -9.19 6.10
CA SER A 84 29.58 -8.92 5.38
C SER A 84 30.63 -8.50 6.42
N LEU A 85 31.00 -9.41 7.33
CA LEU A 85 32.16 -9.16 8.17
C LEU A 85 33.34 -9.01 7.21
N SER A 86 34.05 -7.88 7.26
CA SER A 86 35.31 -7.75 6.50
C SER A 86 36.15 -8.97 6.83
N ALA A 87 36.44 -9.80 5.82
CA ALA A 87 37.29 -10.95 6.01
C ALA A 87 38.65 -10.40 6.43
N ASN A 88 38.95 -10.47 7.72
CA ASN A 88 40.25 -10.05 8.22
C ASN A 88 41.24 -11.14 7.82
N LEU A 89 41.81 -10.97 6.61
CA LEU A 89 42.67 -11.95 5.97
C LEU A 89 43.90 -12.26 6.84
N ASP A 90 44.33 -11.30 7.66
CA ASP A 90 45.49 -11.43 8.56
C ASP A 90 45.24 -12.42 9.70
N PHE A 91 43.97 -12.71 10.04
CA PHE A 91 43.60 -13.64 11.10
C PHE A 91 42.77 -14.84 10.59
N MET A 92 42.92 -15.21 9.32
CA MET A 92 42.20 -16.35 8.74
C MET A 92 42.64 -17.69 9.37
N ILE A 93 41.70 -18.45 9.95
CA ILE A 93 41.96 -19.77 10.54
C ILE A 93 41.34 -20.88 9.67
N PHE A 94 42.17 -21.81 9.21
CA PHE A 94 41.75 -22.91 8.33
C PHE A 94 41.27 -24.17 9.08
N ASN A 95 41.29 -24.17 10.41
CA ASN A 95 40.80 -25.26 11.24
C ASN A 95 39.35 -25.00 11.68
N HIS A 96 38.40 -25.13 10.75
CA HIS A 96 36.97 -24.93 11.01
C HIS A 96 36.13 -26.06 10.38
N ARG A 97 34.88 -26.20 10.84
CA ARG A 97 33.99 -27.33 10.46
C ARG A 97 33.78 -27.47 8.95
N ALA A 98 33.75 -26.37 8.20
CA ALA A 98 33.55 -26.42 6.74
C ALA A 98 34.66 -27.18 5.99
N LYS A 99 35.86 -27.34 6.59
CA LYS A 99 36.94 -28.18 6.03
C LYS A 99 36.53 -29.65 5.81
N ALA A 100 35.57 -30.15 6.59
CA ALA A 100 35.07 -31.52 6.49
C ALA A 100 33.95 -31.71 5.44
N HIS A 101 33.46 -30.62 4.85
CA HIS A 101 32.39 -30.65 3.85
C HIS A 101 32.96 -30.38 2.45
N PRO A 102 32.44 -31.04 1.39
CA PRO A 102 32.79 -30.68 0.02
C PRO A 102 32.46 -29.21 -0.22
N LEU A 103 33.34 -28.49 -0.90
CA LEU A 103 33.15 -27.07 -1.19
C LEU A 103 32.05 -26.94 -2.25
N GLU A 104 30.79 -26.91 -1.82
CA GLU A 104 29.68 -26.59 -2.70
C GLU A 104 29.85 -25.13 -3.11
N THR A 105 30.45 -24.96 -4.29
CA THR A 105 30.92 -23.69 -4.84
C THR A 105 29.73 -22.97 -5.47
N GLU A 106 28.70 -22.70 -4.67
CA GLU A 106 27.63 -21.76 -5.00
C GLU A 106 27.57 -20.62 -3.98
N MET A 107 28.72 -20.24 -3.42
CA MET A 107 28.87 -18.89 -2.90
C MET A 107 28.77 -17.94 -4.09
N LYS A 108 27.55 -17.48 -4.39
CA LYS A 108 27.27 -16.44 -5.38
C LYS A 108 28.15 -15.22 -5.07
N LEU A 109 29.29 -15.15 -5.74
CA LEU A 109 30.15 -13.97 -5.76
C LEU A 109 29.37 -12.88 -6.49
N LYS A 110 28.98 -11.86 -5.74
CA LYS A 110 28.36 -10.65 -6.28
C LYS A 110 29.45 -9.87 -7.02
N HIS A 111 29.32 -9.73 -8.34
CA HIS A 111 30.13 -8.82 -9.15
C HIS A 111 29.58 -7.39 -9.05
#